data_AF-A0A7S3XUN7-F1
#
_entry.id   AF-A0A7S3XUN7-F1
#
_cell.length_a   1.000
_cell.length_b   1.000
_cell.length_c   1.000
_cell.angle_alpha   90.00
_cell.angle_beta   90.00
_cell.angle_gamma   90.00
#
_symmetry.space_group_name_H-M   'P 1'
#
loop_
_entity.id
_entity.type
_entity.pdbx_description
1 polymer ?
#
loop_
_entity_poly.entity_id
_entity_poly.type
_entity_poly.pdbx_seq_one_letter_code
_entity_poly.pdbx_strand_id
1 'polypeptide(L)'
;RATQELARVQKERQEKLNQAAVEHQEQLAQVAGQLELAEQELSRLRGERLAQMTITEMEDLEQDLKACLEATTRRKEKVTKEQLDNAAASTLCVVCQERAKTVLILPCRHMCLCQECSENQSLKACPLCRIEIESKIQAFV
;
A
#
# COMPACT_ATOMS: atom_id res chain seq x y z
N ARG A 1 31.32 31.04 49.39
CA ARG A 1 30.10 31.44 48.63
C ARG A 1 30.15 30.85 47.22
N ALA A 2 31.05 31.28 46.33
CA ALA A 2 31.16 30.73 44.97
C ALA A 2 31.43 29.21 44.90
N THR A 3 32.26 28.66 45.79
CA THR A 3 32.56 27.21 45.87
C THR A 3 31.36 26.37 46.34
N GLN A 4 30.57 26.89 47.27
CA GLN A 4 29.35 26.22 47.77
C GLN A 4 28.24 26.23 46.71
N GLU A 5 28.14 27.31 45.94
CA GLU A 5 27.18 27.44 44.85
C GLU A 5 27.52 26.50 43.68
N LEU A 6 28.80 26.38 43.31
CA LEU A 6 29.27 25.41 42.31
C LEU A 6 28.96 23.96 42.74
N ALA A 7 29.23 23.62 44.00
CA ALA A 7 28.92 22.29 44.54
C ALA A 7 27.42 21.98 44.53
N ARG A 8 26.57 22.98 44.83
CA ARG A 8 25.11 22.84 44.74
C ARG A 8 24.66 22.56 43.30
N VAL A 9 25.14 23.35 42.33
CA VAL A 9 24.80 23.16 40.91
C VAL A 9 25.27 21.81 40.38
N GLN A 10 26.46 21.36 40.79
CA GLN A 10 26.97 20.03 40.43
C GLN A 10 26.12 18.90 41.01
N LYS A 11 25.68 19.03 42.28
CA LYS A 11 24.79 18.05 42.92
C LYS A 11 23.43 17.97 42.21
N GLU A 12 22.79 19.12 41.94
CA GLU A 12 21.52 19.18 41.20
C GLU A 12 21.66 18.59 39.79
N ARG A 13 22.77 18.86 39.11
CA ARG A 13 23.07 18.25 37.80
C ARG A 13 23.23 16.73 37.91
N GLN A 14 23.95 16.25 38.92
CA GLN A 14 24.14 14.80 39.13
C GLN A 14 22.84 14.09 39.48
N GLU A 15 21.98 14.70 40.31
CA GLU A 15 20.66 14.18 40.63
C GLU A 15 19.77 14.09 39.39
N LYS A 16 19.76 15.14 38.55
CA LYS A 16 19.03 15.12 37.27
C LYS A 16 19.55 14.03 36.31
N LEU A 17 20.87 13.86 36.23
CA LEU A 17 21.47 12.81 35.40
C LEU A 17 21.12 11.41 35.92
N ASN A 18 21.15 11.20 37.23
CA ASN A 18 20.79 9.92 37.84
C ASN A 18 19.30 9.61 37.63
N GLN A 19 18.43 10.61 37.79
CA GLN A 19 17.01 10.45 37.55
C GLN A 19 16.73 10.09 36.09
N ALA A 20 17.33 10.81 35.14
CA ALA A 20 17.21 10.50 33.72
C ALA A 20 17.75 9.09 33.39
N ALA A 21 18.83 8.65 34.04
CA ALA A 21 19.37 7.30 33.84
C ALA A 21 18.39 6.21 34.33
N VAL A 22 17.73 6.42 35.47
CA VAL A 22 16.71 5.49 35.98
C VAL A 22 15.50 5.45 35.04
N GLU A 23 14.99 6.60 34.61
CA GLU A 23 13.88 6.68 33.66
C GLU A 23 14.20 5.96 32.34
N HIS A 24 15.41 6.15 31.80
CA HIS A 24 15.84 5.42 30.61
C HIS A 24 16.01 3.92 30.86
N GLN A 25 16.50 3.51 32.02
CA GLN A 25 16.62 2.09 32.36
C GLN A 25 15.25 1.42 32.44
N GLU A 26 14.25 2.08 33.01
CA GLU A 26 12.86 1.60 33.04
C GLU A 26 12.27 1.49 31.62
N GLN A 27 12.48 2.50 30.79
CA GLN A 27 12.07 2.46 29.38
C GLN A 27 12.73 1.31 28.62
N LEU A 28 14.04 1.09 28.81
CA LEU A 28 14.76 -0.03 28.20
C LEU A 28 14.21 -1.38 28.65
N ALA A 29 13.90 -1.52 29.95
CA ALA A 29 13.29 -2.74 30.47
C ALA A 29 11.90 -2.99 29.86
N GLN A 30 11.09 -1.93 29.71
CA GLN A 30 9.79 -2.02 29.07
C GLN A 30 9.89 -2.46 27.60
N VAL A 31 10.78 -1.83 26.83
CA VAL A 31 11.00 -2.17 25.42
C VAL A 31 11.55 -3.59 25.27
N ALA A 32 12.47 -4.00 26.15
CA ALA A 32 13.00 -5.37 26.16
C ALA A 32 11.88 -6.42 26.38
N GLY A 33 10.97 -6.17 27.32
CA GLY A 33 9.82 -7.06 27.55
C GLY A 33 8.85 -7.11 26.37
N GLN A 34 8.61 -5.97 25.71
CA GLN A 34 7.80 -5.94 24.49
C GLN A 34 8.43 -6.72 23.34
N LEU A 35 9.75 -6.60 23.18
CA LEU A 35 10.50 -7.35 22.16
C LEU A 35 10.41 -8.86 22.42
N GLU A 36 10.59 -9.30 23.66
CA GLU A 36 10.48 -10.71 24.03
C GLU A 36 9.10 -11.30 23.68
N LEU A 37 8.02 -10.58 24.02
CA LEU A 37 6.66 -11.00 23.67
C LEU A 37 6.43 -11.06 22.15
N ALA A 38 6.94 -10.07 21.41
CA ALA A 38 6.84 -10.06 19.96
C ALA A 38 7.63 -11.21 19.31
N GLU A 39 8.82 -11.53 19.82
CA GLU A 39 9.63 -12.67 19.36
C GLU A 39 8.93 -14.01 19.61
N GLN A 40 8.31 -14.18 20.78
CA GLN A 40 7.52 -15.37 21.09
C GLN A 40 6.34 -15.53 20.11
N GLU A 41 5.62 -14.44 19.83
CA GLU A 41 4.51 -14.43 18.88
C GLU A 41 4.98 -14.73 17.44
N LEU A 42 6.12 -14.19 17.02
CA LEU A 42 6.71 -14.51 15.72
C LEU A 42 7.11 -15.98 15.61
N SER A 43 7.72 -16.55 16.67
CA SER A 43 8.08 -17.97 16.70
C SER A 43 6.83 -18.87 16.65
N ARG A 44 5.74 -18.46 17.33
CA ARG A 44 4.41 -19.09 17.25
C ARG A 44 3.88 -19.09 15.81
N LEU A 45 3.80 -17.91 15.19
CA LEU A 45 3.27 -17.75 13.82
C LEU A 45 4.11 -18.44 12.75
N ARG A 46 5.42 -18.60 12.97
CA ARG A 46 6.33 -19.36 12.08
C ARG A 46 6.25 -20.87 12.29
N GLY A 47 5.61 -21.33 13.36
CA GLY A 47 5.52 -22.75 13.68
C GLY A 47 6.84 -23.38 14.11
N GLU A 48 7.84 -22.58 14.53
CA GLU A 48 9.16 -23.07 14.93
C GLU A 48 9.11 -23.98 16.17
N ARG A 49 8.02 -23.90 16.95
CA ARG A 49 7.78 -24.68 18.17
C ARG A 49 6.56 -25.58 18.10
N LEU A 50 6.05 -25.93 16.90
CA LEU A 50 4.87 -26.78 16.71
C LEU A 50 4.88 -28.05 17.56
N ALA A 51 6.03 -28.72 17.67
CA ALA A 51 6.17 -29.95 18.45
C ALA A 51 6.00 -29.78 19.97
N GLN A 52 6.05 -28.54 20.49
CA GLN A 52 5.93 -28.19 21.89
C GLN A 52 4.59 -27.50 22.22
N MET A 53 3.77 -27.26 21.20
CA MET A 53 2.47 -26.63 21.36
C MET A 53 1.44 -27.64 21.87
N THR A 54 0.54 -27.13 22.69
CA THR A 54 -0.68 -27.84 23.08
C THR A 54 -1.64 -27.89 21.90
N ILE A 55 -2.61 -28.82 21.97
CA ILE A 55 -3.64 -28.96 20.93
C ILE A 55 -4.41 -27.66 20.75
N THR A 56 -4.79 -26.98 21.83
CA THR A 56 -5.51 -25.70 21.78
C THR A 56 -4.70 -24.61 21.07
N GLU A 57 -3.40 -24.48 21.37
CA GLU A 57 -2.54 -23.50 20.69
C GLU A 57 -2.40 -23.80 19.19
N MET A 58 -2.44 -25.09 18.80
CA MET A 58 -2.42 -25.49 17.39
C MET A 58 -3.75 -25.17 16.69
N GLU A 59 -4.89 -25.36 17.36
CA GLU A 59 -6.22 -25.00 16.86
C GLU A 59 -6.34 -23.48 16.65
N ASP A 60 -5.85 -22.69 17.61
CA ASP A 60 -5.81 -21.22 17.51
C ASP A 60 -4.93 -20.77 16.33
N LEU A 61 -3.75 -21.39 16.16
CA LEU A 61 -2.86 -21.10 15.03
C LEU A 61 -3.49 -21.47 13.69
N GLU A 62 -4.21 -22.59 13.61
CA GLU A 62 -4.96 -22.99 12.41
C GLU A 62 -6.07 -22.00 12.09
N GLN A 63 -6.79 -21.52 13.11
CA GLN A 63 -7.85 -20.52 12.96
C GLN A 63 -7.30 -19.18 12.45
N ASP A 64 -6.20 -18.70 13.04
CA ASP A 64 -5.50 -17.49 12.61
C ASP A 64 -5.07 -17.60 11.14
N LEU A 65 -4.47 -18.73 10.76
CA LEU A 65 -4.03 -19.00 9.40
C LEU A 65 -5.20 -19.00 8.41
N LYS A 66 -6.31 -19.67 8.74
CA LYS A 66 -7.51 -19.69 7.90
C LYS A 66 -8.08 -18.29 7.68
N ALA A 67 -8.24 -17.51 8.75
CA ALA A 67 -8.73 -16.13 8.66
C ALA A 67 -7.81 -15.26 7.78
N CYS A 68 -6.49 -15.40 7.91
CA CYS A 68 -5.52 -14.68 7.08
C CYS A 68 -5.59 -15.09 5.60
N LEU A 69 -5.73 -16.38 5.32
CA LEU A 69 -5.87 -16.91 3.96
C LEU A 69 -7.16 -16.44 3.30
N GLU A 70 -8.28 -16.41 4.02
CA GLU A 70 -9.55 -15.88 3.53
C GLU A 70 -9.45 -14.39 3.17
N ALA A 71 -8.87 -13.58 4.06
CA ALA A 71 -8.64 -12.16 3.82
C ALA A 71 -7.75 -11.92 2.58
N THR A 72 -6.69 -12.72 2.44
CA THR A 72 -5.76 -12.64 1.30
C THR A 72 -6.44 -13.04 0.00
N THR A 73 -7.24 -14.10 0.02
CA THR A 73 -7.98 -14.60 -1.15
C THR A 73 -8.99 -13.55 -1.62
N ARG A 74 -9.79 -13.00 -0.71
CA ARG A 74 -10.74 -11.92 -1.00
C ARG A 74 -10.06 -10.69 -1.59
N ARG A 75 -8.90 -10.31 -1.06
CA ARG A 75 -8.11 -9.19 -1.60
C ARG A 75 -7.62 -9.49 -3.01
N LYS A 76 -7.11 -10.70 -3.25
CA LYS A 76 -6.64 -11.13 -4.58
C LYS A 76 -7.77 -11.10 -5.60
N GLU A 77 -8.95 -11.60 -5.25
CA GLU A 77 -10.14 -11.56 -6.11
C GLU A 77 -10.53 -10.13 -6.45
N LYS A 78 -10.58 -9.25 -5.46
CA LYS A 78 -10.90 -7.82 -5.66
C LYS A 78 -9.91 -7.16 -6.61
N VAL A 79 -8.60 -7.34 -6.37
CA VAL A 79 -7.55 -6.77 -7.23
C VAL A 79 -7.65 -7.32 -8.66
N THR A 80 -7.87 -8.63 -8.80
CA THR A 80 -8.00 -9.26 -10.12
C THR A 80 -9.21 -8.72 -10.87
N LYS A 81 -10.35 -8.58 -10.19
CA LYS A 81 -11.56 -8.00 -10.77
C LYS A 81 -11.35 -6.56 -11.20
N GLU A 82 -10.77 -5.72 -10.35
CA GLU A 82 -10.45 -4.33 -10.69
C GLU A 82 -9.49 -4.23 -11.88
N GLN A 83 -8.50 -5.12 -11.98
CA GLN A 83 -7.60 -5.19 -13.13
C GLN A 83 -8.34 -5.57 -14.42
N LEU A 84 -9.24 -6.55 -14.37
CA LEU A 84 -10.06 -6.96 -15.51
C LEU A 84 -11.02 -5.84 -15.93
N ASP A 85 -11.70 -5.20 -14.98
CA ASP A 85 -12.62 -4.09 -15.23
C ASP A 85 -11.87 -2.89 -15.85
N ASN A 86 -10.68 -2.56 -15.33
CA ASN A 86 -9.83 -1.50 -15.89
C ASN A 86 -9.31 -1.85 -17.28
N ALA A 87 -8.90 -3.11 -17.50
CA ALA A 87 -8.46 -3.55 -18.82
C ALA A 87 -9.61 -3.46 -19.83
N ALA A 88 -10.82 -3.90 -19.47
CA ALA A 88 -12.00 -3.78 -20.30
C ALA A 88 -12.33 -2.31 -20.59
N ALA A 89 -12.39 -1.45 -19.58
CA ALA A 89 -12.63 -0.02 -19.74
C ALA A 89 -11.56 0.66 -20.61
N SER A 90 -10.30 0.20 -20.53
CA SER A 90 -9.20 0.72 -21.35
C SER A 90 -9.35 0.41 -22.84
N THR A 91 -10.24 -0.51 -23.23
CA THR A 91 -10.55 -0.76 -24.65
C THR A 91 -11.65 0.15 -25.20
N LEU A 92 -12.36 0.89 -24.32
CA LEU A 92 -13.51 1.71 -24.69
C LEU A 92 -13.11 3.13 -25.09
N CYS A 93 -13.90 3.73 -25.99
CA CYS A 93 -13.77 5.10 -26.46
C CYS A 93 -13.72 6.06 -25.26
N VAL A 94 -12.72 6.94 -25.22
CA VAL A 94 -12.53 7.86 -24.09
C VAL A 94 -13.60 8.95 -24.02
N VAL A 95 -14.44 9.08 -25.05
CA VAL A 95 -15.53 10.06 -25.11
C VAL A 95 -16.85 9.47 -24.61
N CYS A 96 -17.31 8.35 -25.19
CA CYS A 96 -18.59 7.76 -24.78
C CYS A 96 -18.45 6.69 -23.69
N GLN A 97 -17.28 6.07 -23.52
CA GLN A 97 -17.03 4.96 -22.58
C GLN A 97 -17.96 3.74 -22.78
N GLU A 98 -18.53 3.59 -23.97
CA GLU A 98 -19.50 2.53 -24.30
C GLU A 98 -19.01 1.60 -25.41
N ARG A 99 -18.35 2.16 -26.43
CA ARG A 99 -17.97 1.43 -27.66
C ARG A 99 -16.46 1.28 -27.74
N ALA A 100 -15.99 0.20 -28.35
CA ALA A 100 -14.57 -0.09 -28.51
C ALA A 100 -13.84 1.02 -29.30
N LYS A 101 -12.57 1.25 -28.97
CA LYS A 101 -11.68 2.12 -29.73
C LYS A 101 -11.38 1.46 -31.07
N THR A 102 -11.74 2.14 -32.16
CA THR A 102 -11.55 1.62 -33.53
C THR A 102 -10.93 2.66 -34.46
N VAL A 103 -10.59 3.85 -33.97
CA VAL A 103 -10.10 4.95 -34.82
C VAL A 103 -8.72 5.42 -34.39
N LEU A 104 -7.77 5.35 -35.31
CA LEU A 104 -6.43 5.90 -35.20
C LEU A 104 -6.40 7.35 -35.69
N ILE A 105 -5.93 8.27 -34.85
CA ILE A 105 -5.85 9.71 -35.17
C ILE A 105 -4.46 10.03 -35.72
N LEU A 106 -4.36 10.79 -36.82
CA LEU A 106 -3.11 11.30 -37.38
C LEU A 106 -2.97 12.82 -37.18
N PRO A 107 -1.74 13.32 -36.93
CA PRO A 107 -0.45 12.62 -37.00
C PRO A 107 -0.04 11.89 -35.70
N CYS A 108 -0.75 12.09 -34.58
CA CYS A 108 -0.30 11.63 -33.27
C CYS A 108 -0.37 10.12 -33.01
N ARG A 109 -1.06 9.35 -33.87
CA ARG A 109 -1.29 7.89 -33.81
C ARG A 109 -1.95 7.38 -32.53
N HIS A 110 -2.79 8.19 -31.89
CA HIS A 110 -3.56 7.74 -30.73
C HIS A 110 -4.84 7.04 -31.19
N MET A 111 -5.07 5.82 -30.68
CA MET A 111 -6.32 5.08 -30.84
C MET A 111 -7.14 5.23 -29.56
N CYS A 112 -8.11 6.16 -29.57
CA CYS A 112 -8.86 6.53 -28.36
C CYS A 112 -10.37 6.76 -28.58
N LEU A 113 -10.85 6.62 -29.82
CA LEU A 113 -12.23 6.89 -30.19
C LEU A 113 -12.87 5.67 -30.84
N CYS A 114 -14.17 5.50 -30.65
CA CYS A 114 -15.01 4.67 -31.51
C CYS A 114 -15.36 5.43 -32.80
N GLN A 115 -15.93 4.71 -33.76
CA GLN A 115 -16.32 5.28 -35.05
C GLN A 115 -17.27 6.47 -34.90
N GLU A 116 -18.36 6.34 -34.12
CA GLU A 116 -19.39 7.38 -34.04
C GLU A 116 -18.87 8.65 -33.36
N CYS A 117 -18.06 8.51 -32.30
CA CYS A 117 -17.45 9.68 -31.65
C CYS A 117 -16.42 10.35 -32.55
N SER A 118 -15.78 9.61 -33.44
CA SER A 118 -14.81 10.16 -34.39
C SER A 118 -15.47 11.03 -35.47
N GLU A 119 -16.73 10.78 -35.80
CA GLU A 119 -17.46 11.52 -36.85
C GLU A 119 -18.01 12.87 -36.36
N ASN A 120 -17.93 13.15 -35.06
CA ASN A 120 -18.36 14.43 -34.50
C ASN A 120 -17.53 15.61 -35.06
N GLN A 121 -18.19 16.54 -35.76
CA GLN A 121 -17.54 17.68 -36.43
C GLN A 121 -16.87 18.68 -35.48
N SER A 122 -17.28 18.71 -34.20
CA SER A 122 -16.67 19.55 -33.16
C SER A 122 -15.31 19.02 -32.69
N LEU A 123 -14.96 17.77 -33.01
CA LEU A 123 -13.69 17.15 -32.65
C LEU A 123 -12.57 17.61 -33.59
N LYS A 124 -11.79 18.61 -33.16
CA LYS A 124 -10.65 19.18 -33.92
C LYS A 124 -9.27 18.67 -33.47
N ALA A 125 -9.15 18.18 -32.25
CA ALA A 125 -7.89 17.74 -31.65
C ALA A 125 -8.04 16.37 -30.98
N CYS A 126 -6.93 15.64 -30.89
CA CYS A 126 -6.88 14.35 -30.20
C CYS A 126 -7.23 14.51 -28.70
N PRO A 127 -8.19 13.75 -28.14
CA PRO A 127 -8.53 13.83 -26.72
C PRO A 127 -7.38 13.49 -25.76
N LEU A 128 -6.41 12.68 -26.19
CA LEU A 128 -5.29 12.24 -25.34
C LEU A 128 -4.13 13.23 -25.30
N CYS A 129 -3.77 13.81 -26.44
CA CYS A 129 -2.55 14.62 -26.56
C CYS A 129 -2.77 16.03 -27.10
N ARG A 130 -4.01 16.38 -27.45
CA ARG A 130 -4.44 17.71 -27.91
C ARG A 130 -3.81 18.19 -29.22
N ILE A 131 -3.06 17.33 -29.92
CA ILE A 131 -2.57 17.60 -31.29
C ILE A 131 -3.77 17.66 -32.24
N GLU A 132 -3.77 18.63 -33.17
CA GLU A 132 -4.82 18.79 -34.19
C GLU A 132 -4.95 17.53 -35.07
N ILE A 133 -6.19 17.21 -35.43
CA ILE A 133 -6.49 16.02 -36.24
C ILE A 133 -6.41 16.39 -37.71
N GLU A 134 -5.42 15.84 -38.42
CA GLU A 134 -5.28 15.99 -39.87
C GLU A 134 -6.13 14.94 -40.61
N SER A 135 -6.11 13.69 -40.12
CA SER A 135 -6.90 12.59 -40.69
C SER A 135 -7.17 11.48 -39.67
N LYS A 136 -8.09 10.58 -40.00
CA LYS A 136 -8.57 9.48 -39.15
C LYS A 136 -8.57 8.19 -39.96
N ILE A 137 -8.10 7.10 -39.38
CA ILE A 137 -8.12 5.76 -39.99
C ILE A 137 -8.96 4.84 -39.12
N GLN A 138 -9.95 4.18 -39.72
CA GLN A 138 -10.70 3.11 -39.06
C GLN A 138 -9.88 1.82 -39.10
N ALA A 139 -9.56 1.28 -37.92
CA ALA A 139 -8.93 -0.01 -37.76
C ALA A 139 -10.02 -1.10 -37.62
N PHE A 140 -9.82 -2.19 -38.33
CA PHE A 140 -10.58 -3.43 -38.14
C PHE A 140 -9.75 -4.31 -37.21
N VAL A 141 -10.20 -4.42 -35.95
CA VAL A 141 -9.56 -5.19 -34.87
C VAL A 141 -10.46 -6.33 -34.44
#